data_AF-A0A540MKJ3-F1
#
_entry.id   AF-A0A540MKJ3-F1
#
_cell.length_a   1.000
_cell.length_b   1.000
_cell.length_c   1.000
_cell.angle_alpha   90.00
_cell.angle_beta   90.00
_cell.angle_gamma   90.00
#
_symmetry.space_group_name_H-M   'P 1'
#
loop_
_entity.id
_entity.type
_entity.pdbx_description
1 polymer ?
#
loop_
_entity_poly.entity_id
_entity_poly.type
_entity_poly.pdbx_seq_one_letter_code
_entity_poly.pdbx_strand_id
1 'polypeptide(L)' 'MAFVKDYSLVSSVVMVVALSGVCFGGTVYKVGDSHGWTAKDGFNYKEWAASKTFYVGDTIGNKQMFPLIFHPTV' A
#
# COMPACT_ATOMS: atom_id res chain seq x y z
N MET A 1 -3.63 -42.41 -16.58
CA MET A 1 -2.79 -41.21 -16.88
C MET A 1 -3.54 -39.87 -16.76
N ALA A 2 -4.81 -39.84 -16.32
CA ALA A 2 -5.57 -38.59 -16.12
C ALA A 2 -5.12 -37.84 -14.84
N PHE A 3 -4.81 -38.58 -13.79
CA PHE A 3 -4.43 -38.06 -12.46
C PHE A 3 -3.25 -37.06 -12.47
N VAL A 4 -2.23 -37.26 -13.31
CA VAL A 4 -1.05 -36.37 -13.39
C VAL A 4 -1.38 -35.02 -14.04
N LYS A 5 -2.39 -34.97 -14.92
CA LYS A 5 -2.79 -33.73 -15.61
C LYS A 5 -3.47 -32.75 -14.66
N ASP A 6 -4.23 -33.26 -13.69
CA ASP A 6 -4.90 -32.44 -12.68
C ASP A 6 -3.90 -31.74 -11.75
N TYR A 7 -2.84 -32.43 -11.30
CA TYR A 7 -1.78 -31.80 -10.49
C TYR A 7 -0.90 -30.84 -11.29
N SER A 8 -0.69 -31.10 -12.59
CA SER A 8 0.12 -30.21 -13.43
C SER A 8 -0.55 -28.84 -13.64
N LEU A 9 -1.89 -28.82 -13.76
CA LEU A 9 -2.66 -27.57 -13.84
C LEU A 9 -2.68 -26.84 -12.50
N VAL A 10 -2.81 -27.56 -11.38
CA VAL A 10 -2.76 -26.96 -10.05
C VAL A 10 -1.37 -26.37 -9.77
N SER A 11 -0.29 -27.06 -10.13
CA SER A 11 1.09 -26.59 -9.97
C SER A 11 1.39 -25.33 -10.79
N SER A 12 0.90 -25.26 -12.04
CA SER A 12 1.09 -24.07 -12.88
C SER A 12 0.34 -22.86 -12.34
N VAL A 13 -0.87 -23.03 -11.80
CA VAL A 13 -1.63 -21.96 -11.14
C VAL A 13 -0.90 -21.45 -9.90
N VAL A 14 -0.34 -22.34 -9.07
CA VAL A 14 0.43 -21.95 -7.88
C VAL A 14 1.69 -21.15 -8.23
N MET A 15 2.42 -21.57 -9.28
CA MET A 15 3.61 -20.85 -9.77
C MET A 15 3.27 -19.45 -10.30
N VAL A 16 2.15 -19.29 -11.00
CA VAL A 16 1.69 -17.98 -11.49
C VAL A 16 1.35 -17.04 -10.33
N VAL A 17 0.67 -17.54 -9.29
CA VAL A 17 0.33 -16.75 -8.09
C VAL A 17 1.57 -16.35 -7.29
N ALA A 18 2.57 -17.24 -7.19
CA ALA A 18 3.81 -16.96 -6.48
C ALA A 18 4.69 -15.92 -7.21
N LEU A 19 4.65 -15.90 -8.54
CA LEU A 19 5.39 -14.95 -9.37
C LEU A 19 4.67 -13.61 -9.54
N SER A 20 3.34 -13.60 -9.48
CA SER A 20 2.55 -12.37 -9.35
C SER A 20 2.72 -11.87 -7.92
N GLY A 21 3.78 -11.13 -7.64
CA GLY A 21 4.00 -10.51 -6.33
C GLY A 21 2.73 -9.82 -5.86
N VAL A 22 2.01 -10.47 -4.93
CA VAL A 22 0.71 -10.00 -4.46
C VAL A 22 0.99 -8.86 -3.50
N CYS A 23 1.23 -7.67 -4.06
CA CYS A 23 1.27 -6.45 -3.31
C CYS A 23 -0.15 -6.19 -2.84
N PHE A 24 -0.51 -6.64 -1.64
CA PHE A 24 -1.62 -6.06 -0.90
C PHE A 24 -1.23 -4.63 -0.52
N GLY A 25 -1.21 -3.75 -1.52
CA GLY A 25 -0.85 -2.35 -1.38
C GLY A 25 -2.11 -1.57 -1.02
N GLY A 26 -2.20 -1.12 0.22
CA GLY A 26 -3.17 -0.10 0.58
C GLY A 26 -2.84 1.23 -0.12
N THR A 27 -3.87 2.06 -0.25
CA THR A 27 -3.75 3.39 -0.84
C THR A 27 -2.96 4.30 0.11
N VAL A 28 -2.02 5.07 -0.44
CA VAL A 28 -1.28 6.08 0.32
C VAL A 28 -1.99 7.43 0.18
N TYR A 29 -2.57 7.91 1.28
CA TYR A 29 -3.20 9.23 1.37
C TYR A 29 -2.19 10.26 1.87
N LYS A 30 -1.85 11.21 0.99
CA LYS A 30 -1.00 12.35 1.35
C LYS A 30 -1.80 13.34 2.18
N VAL A 31 -1.34 13.60 3.41
CA VAL A 31 -2.06 14.52 4.29
C VAL A 31 -2.04 15.93 3.72
N GLY A 32 -3.23 16.53 3.64
CA GLY A 32 -3.43 17.86 3.08
C GLY A 32 -3.30 17.93 1.56
N ASP A 33 -3.16 16.80 0.87
CA ASP A 33 -2.96 16.72 -0.58
C ASP A 33 -1.81 17.62 -1.06
N SER A 34 -2.10 18.79 -1.66
CA SER A 34 -1.11 19.79 -2.09
C SER A 34 -0.65 20.73 -0.97
N HIS A 35 -1.43 20.86 0.11
CA HIS A 35 -1.13 21.74 1.25
C HIS A 35 -0.13 21.10 2.23
N GLY A 36 0.00 19.77 2.18
CA GLY A 36 0.92 19.02 3.03
C GLY A 36 0.53 18.99 4.51
N TRP A 37 1.46 18.54 5.35
CA TRP A 37 1.31 18.54 6.81
C TRP A 37 1.98 19.79 7.38
N THR A 38 1.20 20.84 7.59
CA THR A 38 1.64 22.12 8.16
C THR A 38 0.83 22.49 9.40
N ALA A 39 1.51 23.03 10.41
CA ALA A 39 0.88 23.62 11.60
C ALA A 39 0.44 25.08 11.36
N LYS A 40 0.69 25.63 10.17
CA LYS A 40 0.21 26.96 9.81
C LYS A 40 -1.32 26.95 9.74
N ASP A 41 -1.94 27.84 10.48
CA ASP A 41 -3.39 28.05 10.45
C ASP A 41 -3.86 28.33 9.01
N GLY A 42 -4.89 27.61 8.59
CA GLY A 42 -5.54 27.86 7.29
C GLY A 42 -6.03 26.61 6.57
N PHE A 43 -5.51 25.42 6.86
CA PHE A 43 -5.96 24.18 6.22
C PHE A 43 -6.86 23.36 7.14
N ASN A 44 -8.09 23.07 6.69
CA ASN A 44 -9.04 22.29 7.45
C ASN A 44 -8.80 20.77 7.27
N TYR A 45 -7.96 20.20 8.13
CA TYR A 45 -7.70 18.76 8.13
C TYR A 45 -8.94 17.91 8.43
N LYS A 46 -9.98 18.46 9.09
CA LYS A 46 -11.23 17.74 9.33
C LYS A 46 -12.01 17.55 8.03
N GLU A 47 -12.12 18.60 7.22
CA GLU A 47 -12.73 18.52 5.89
C GLU A 47 -11.93 17.61 4.96
N TRP A 48 -10.60 17.69 5.00
CA TRP A 48 -9.75 16.78 4.23
C TRP A 48 -10.00 15.33 4.62
N ALA A 49 -10.00 14.99 5.91
CA ALA A 49 -10.26 13.63 6.37
C ALA A 49 -11.67 13.15 6.02
N ALA A 50 -12.69 14.02 6.14
CA ALA A 50 -14.07 13.69 5.78
C ALA A 50 -14.27 13.44 4.28
N SER A 51 -13.41 14.02 3.42
CA SER A 51 -13.45 13.79 1.97
C SER A 51 -12.86 12.44 1.53
N LYS A 52 -12.28 11.66 2.45
CA LYS A 52 -11.56 10.42 2.14
C LYS A 52 -12.23 9.23 2.84
N THR A 53 -12.18 8.07 2.17
CA THR A 53 -12.59 6.79 2.76
C THR A 53 -11.33 5.97 3.00
N PHE A 54 -11.09 5.57 4.24
CA PHE A 54 -9.93 4.77 4.62
C PHE A 54 -10.32 3.31 4.78
N TYR A 55 -9.52 2.42 4.20
CA TYR A 55 -9.63 0.99 4.33
C TYR A 55 -8.45 0.44 5.15
N VAL A 56 -8.63 -0.75 5.72
CA VAL A 56 -7.56 -1.45 6.43
C VAL A 56 -6.43 -1.78 5.45
N GLY A 57 -5.21 -1.36 5.80
CA GLY A 57 -4.03 -1.48 4.95
C GLY A 57 -3.62 -0.16 4.29
N ASP A 58 -4.50 0.85 4.27
CA ASP A 58 -4.16 2.18 3.76
C ASP A 58 -3.14 2.89 4.65
N THR A 59 -2.30 3.71 4.03
CA THR A 59 -1.26 4.48 4.72
C THR A 59 -1.60 5.96 4.66
N ILE A 60 -1.63 6.62 5.82
CA ILE A 60 -1.80 8.07 5.92
C ILE A 60 -0.43 8.69 6.18
N GLY A 61 0.10 9.42 5.21
CA GLY A 61 1.42 10.02 5.35
C GLY A 61 1.95 10.64 4.08
N ASN A 62 2.99 11.47 4.21
CA ASN A 62 3.70 11.98 3.05
C ASN A 62 4.65 10.89 2.52
N LYS A 63 4.68 10.67 1.20
CA LYS A 63 5.62 9.74 0.54
C LYS A 63 7.10 10.09 0.81
N GLN A 64 7.37 11.30 1.32
CA GLN A 64 8.69 11.76 1.76
C GLN A 64 9.08 11.31 3.18
N MET A 65 8.14 10.75 3.95
CA MET A 65 8.39 10.20 5.28
C MET A 65 8.39 8.66 5.25
N PHE A 66 8.97 8.06 4.21
CA PHE A 66 9.87 6.94 4.48
C PHE A 66 11.16 7.58 4.91
N PRO A 67 11.45 7.66 6.21
CA PRO A 67 12.73 8.19 6.60
C PRO A 67 13.80 7.21 6.10
N LEU A 68 14.90 7.76 5.65
CA LEU A 68 16.18 7.10 5.41
C LEU A 68 16.76 6.46 6.71
N ILE A 69 15.92 6.03 7.66
CA ILE A 69 16.29 5.43 8.95
C ILE A 69 16.44 3.90 8.84
N PHE A 70 16.03 3.29 7.73
CA PHE A 70 16.48 1.92 7.38
C PHE A 70 17.75 1.94 6.51
N HIS A 71 18.71 2.82 6.82
CA HIS A 71 20.10 2.53 6.50
C HIS A 71 20.66 1.76 7.71
N PRO A 72 20.79 0.42 7.66
CA PRO A 72 21.40 -0.32 8.73
C PRO A 72 22.90 0.01 8.74
N THR A 73 23.28 1.01 9.52
CA THR A 73 24.59 1.02 10.19
C THR A 73 24.37 0.52 11.60
N VAL A 74 24.28 -0.80 11.73
CA VAL A 74 25.02 -1.65 12.67
C VAL A 74 25.13 -3.04 12.09
#